data_AF-M1ZJ62-F1
#
_entry.id   AF-M1ZJ62-F1
#
_cell.length_a   1.000
_cell.length_b   1.000
_cell.length_c   1.000
_cell.angle_alpha   90.00
_cell.angle_beta   90.00
_cell.angle_gamma   90.00
#
_symmetry.space_group_name_H-M   'P 1'
#
loop_
_entity.id
_entity.type
_entity.pdbx_description
1 polymer ?
#
loop_
_entity_poly.entity_id
_entity_poly.type
_entity_poly.pdbx_seq_one_letter_code
_entity_poly.pdbx_strand_id
1 'polypeptide(L)'
;MATPSAQPPQLTRRSAKIVLENKTGEVFRMQVLHEYTGEQTDDSGWFNFAPDESRVMFEHVYYNTGFFTTGVDNWKVHGSKLVEYAGKDGKGIHMIGKVWIDGIPYKSWHGLLAKWKKHTLRAEDDGQVTTIRVYPSEVQFISQSGRSVTPWYRIGEDVGKI
;
A
#
# COMPACT_ATOMS: atom_id res chain seq x y z
N MET A 1 0.72 -29.73 40.90
CA MET A 1 0.65 -28.48 40.12
C MET A 1 1.52 -28.68 38.89
N ALA A 2 0.92 -28.88 37.71
CA ALA A 2 1.68 -28.97 36.46
C ALA A 2 1.74 -27.57 35.85
N THR A 3 2.93 -27.00 35.79
CA THR A 3 3.21 -25.74 35.10
C THR A 3 2.84 -25.94 33.62
N PRO A 4 2.04 -25.05 33.00
CA PRO A 4 1.76 -25.17 31.58
C PRO A 4 3.08 -25.09 30.81
N SER A 5 3.39 -26.17 30.10
CA SER A 5 4.46 -26.20 29.10
C SER A 5 4.10 -25.15 28.03
N ALA A 6 4.70 -23.96 28.13
CA ALA A 6 4.64 -22.98 27.04
C ALA A 6 5.41 -23.60 25.86
N GLN A 7 4.68 -24.23 24.94
CA GLN A 7 5.27 -24.65 23.67
C GLN A 7 5.94 -23.43 23.03
N PRO A 8 7.21 -23.55 22.59
CA PRO A 8 7.89 -22.44 21.95
C PRO A 8 7.08 -21.97 20.73
N PRO A 9 6.98 -20.65 20.48
CA PRO A 9 6.11 -20.10 19.47
C PRO A 9 6.44 -20.67 18.09
N GLN A 10 5.55 -21.54 17.60
CA GLN A 10 5.60 -22.15 16.28
C GLN A 10 5.24 -21.12 15.20
N LEU A 11 5.59 -21.42 13.95
CA LEU A 11 5.10 -20.66 12.81
C LEU A 11 3.57 -20.65 12.84
N THR A 12 3.00 -19.46 12.88
CA THR A 12 1.56 -19.24 12.90
C THR A 12 1.17 -18.39 11.69
N ARG A 13 0.29 -18.94 10.85
CA ARG A 13 -0.32 -18.23 9.72
C ARG A 13 -1.37 -17.25 10.25
N ARG A 14 -1.32 -16.01 9.78
CA ARG A 14 -2.20 -14.92 10.20
C ARG A 14 -2.70 -14.16 9.00
N SER A 15 -3.70 -13.31 9.22
CA SER A 15 -4.16 -12.40 8.17
C SER A 15 -4.61 -11.06 8.70
N ALA A 16 -4.45 -10.01 7.90
CA ALA A 16 -4.95 -8.68 8.21
C ALA A 16 -5.76 -8.14 7.02
N LYS A 17 -6.72 -7.25 7.32
CA LYS A 17 -7.47 -6.51 6.33
C LYS A 17 -6.73 -5.21 5.99
N ILE A 18 -6.61 -4.89 4.71
CA ILE A 18 -5.88 -3.69 4.26
C ILE A 18 -6.85 -2.65 3.71
N VAL A 19 -6.80 -1.44 4.27
CA VAL A 19 -7.56 -0.28 3.79
C VAL A 19 -6.58 0.79 3.32
N LEU A 20 -6.81 1.36 2.14
CA LEU A 20 -6.08 2.52 1.65
C LEU A 20 -6.97 3.77 1.75
N GLU A 21 -6.41 4.85 2.29
CA GLU A 21 -7.04 6.17 2.37
C GLU A 21 -6.28 7.17 1.50
N ASN A 22 -7.02 7.88 0.64
CA ASN A 22 -6.46 8.96 -0.16
C ASN A 22 -6.46 10.28 0.61
N LYS A 23 -5.31 10.65 1.18
CA LYS A 23 -5.10 11.93 1.88
C LYS A 23 -4.28 12.93 1.06
N THR A 24 -4.26 12.77 -0.28
CA THR A 24 -3.50 13.66 -1.17
C THR A 24 -4.20 14.99 -1.46
N GLY A 25 -5.50 15.09 -1.18
CA GLY A 25 -6.34 16.23 -1.57
C GLY A 25 -6.72 16.25 -3.05
N GLU A 26 -6.35 15.22 -3.81
CA GLU A 26 -6.51 15.13 -5.26
C GLU A 26 -7.14 13.80 -5.65
N VAL A 27 -7.68 13.72 -6.87
CA VAL A 27 -8.18 12.44 -7.41
C VAL A 27 -6.99 11.59 -7.84
N PHE A 28 -6.92 10.36 -7.34
CA PHE A 28 -5.82 9.44 -7.63
C PHE A 28 -6.35 8.08 -8.07
N ARG A 29 -5.65 7.45 -9.00
CA ARG A 29 -5.76 6.02 -9.27
C ARG A 29 -4.63 5.31 -8.55
N MET A 30 -4.90 4.31 -7.71
CA MET A 30 -3.89 3.67 -6.85
C MET A 30 -4.01 2.15 -6.82
N GLN A 31 -2.87 1.50 -6.59
CA GLN A 31 -2.68 0.06 -6.44
C GLN A 31 -1.78 -0.22 -5.24
N VAL A 32 -2.08 -1.29 -4.50
CA VAL A 32 -1.22 -1.82 -3.44
C VAL A 32 -0.77 -3.22 -3.86
N LEU A 33 0.53 -3.46 -3.71
CA LEU A 33 1.11 -4.80 -3.82
C LEU A 33 1.67 -5.21 -2.46
N HIS A 34 1.44 -6.46 -2.09
CA HIS A 34 1.94 -7.07 -0.87
C HIS A 34 2.64 -8.39 -1.18
N GLU A 35 3.73 -8.69 -0.48
CA GLU A 35 4.39 -9.99 -0.56
C GLU A 35 4.99 -10.34 0.80
N TYR A 36 4.47 -11.40 1.42
CA TYR A 36 5.23 -12.05 2.48
C TYR A 36 6.41 -12.80 1.85
N THR A 37 7.59 -12.66 2.43
CA THR A 37 8.84 -13.14 1.82
C THR A 37 8.76 -14.62 1.42
N GLY A 38 9.00 -14.90 0.14
CA GLY A 38 8.99 -16.25 -0.44
C GLY A 38 7.60 -16.74 -0.88
N GLU A 39 6.58 -15.90 -0.76
CA GLU A 39 5.21 -16.20 -1.20
C GLU A 39 4.86 -15.43 -2.48
N GLN A 40 3.69 -15.74 -3.04
CA GLN A 40 3.18 -15.02 -4.21
C GLN A 40 2.83 -13.58 -3.83
N THR A 41 3.11 -12.64 -4.73
CA THR A 41 2.67 -11.25 -4.59
C THR A 41 1.14 -11.16 -4.69
N ASP A 42 0.51 -10.54 -3.69
CA ASP A 42 -0.87 -10.08 -3.73
C ASP A 42 -0.96 -8.75 -4.49
N ASP A 43 -1.95 -8.62 -5.37
CA ASP A 43 -2.22 -7.42 -6.15
C ASP A 43 -3.66 -6.97 -5.95
N SER A 44 -3.87 -5.75 -5.45
CA SER A 44 -5.20 -5.21 -5.24
C SER A 44 -5.94 -4.92 -6.55
N GLY A 45 -5.20 -4.75 -7.64
CA GLY A 45 -5.66 -4.04 -8.83
C GLY A 45 -5.65 -2.53 -8.63
N TRP A 46 -6.03 -1.79 -9.68
CA TRP A 46 -6.07 -0.34 -9.68
C TRP A 46 -7.47 0.18 -9.38
N PHE A 47 -7.59 1.09 -8.41
CA PHE A 47 -8.84 1.76 -8.09
C PHE A 47 -8.71 3.27 -8.12
N ASN A 48 -9.79 3.96 -8.47
CA ASN A 48 -9.88 5.40 -8.38
C ASN A 48 -10.33 5.81 -6.97
N PHE A 49 -9.76 6.90 -6.48
CA PHE A 49 -10.06 7.50 -5.19
C PHE A 49 -10.33 8.99 -5.36
N ALA A 50 -11.49 9.44 -4.91
CA ALA A 50 -11.73 10.84 -4.62
C ALA A 50 -10.87 11.30 -3.43
N PRO A 51 -10.69 12.62 -3.24
CA PRO A 51 -10.08 13.15 -2.02
C PRO A 51 -10.80 12.60 -0.77
N ASP A 52 -10.02 12.17 0.21
CA ASP A 52 -10.46 11.59 1.48
C ASP A 52 -11.22 10.26 1.40
N GLU A 53 -11.37 9.67 0.20
CA GLU A 53 -11.96 8.35 0.02
C GLU A 53 -11.05 7.25 0.58
N SER A 54 -11.69 6.22 1.14
CA SER A 54 -11.03 5.00 1.61
C SER A 54 -11.61 3.77 0.93
N ARG A 55 -10.77 2.77 0.65
CA ARG A 55 -11.20 1.49 0.07
C ARG A 55 -10.48 0.31 0.71
N VAL A 56 -11.17 -0.81 0.80
CA VAL A 56 -10.54 -2.10 1.13
C VAL A 56 -9.75 -2.56 -0.09
N MET A 57 -8.44 -2.74 0.10
CA MET A 57 -7.54 -3.21 -0.96
C MET A 57 -7.40 -4.74 -0.93
N PHE A 58 -7.44 -5.29 0.29
CA PHE A 58 -7.41 -6.73 0.54
C PHE A 58 -8.31 -7.05 1.73
N GLU A 59 -9.24 -7.99 1.57
CA GLU A 59 -9.98 -8.53 2.70
C GLU A 59 -9.06 -9.37 3.62
N HIS A 60 -8.10 -10.07 3.01
CA HIS A 60 -7.05 -10.80 3.72
C HIS A 60 -5.74 -10.65 2.94
N VAL A 61 -4.72 -10.08 3.58
CA VAL A 61 -3.33 -10.41 3.27
C VAL A 61 -2.85 -11.43 4.28
N TYR A 62 -2.08 -12.41 3.83
CA TYR A 62 -1.58 -13.45 4.72
C TYR A 62 -0.10 -13.26 5.03
N TYR A 63 0.28 -13.57 6.26
CA TYR A 63 1.64 -13.47 6.74
C TYR A 63 1.91 -14.50 7.84
N ASN A 64 3.18 -14.75 8.13
CA ASN A 64 3.58 -15.69 9.16
C ASN A 64 4.26 -14.97 10.33
N THR A 65 3.99 -15.44 11.55
CA THR A 65 4.64 -14.98 12.79
C THR A 65 5.19 -16.16 13.59
N GLY A 66 6.12 -15.93 14.51
CA GLY A 66 6.69 -16.95 15.39
C GLY A 66 8.21 -16.97 15.36
N PHE A 67 8.84 -17.81 16.19
CA PHE A 67 10.31 -17.82 16.34
C PHE A 67 11.04 -18.32 15.09
N PHE A 68 10.38 -19.15 14.28
CA PHE A 68 10.96 -19.75 13.07
C PHE A 68 10.63 -18.98 11.78
N THR A 69 10.04 -17.80 11.87
CA THR A 69 9.79 -16.99 10.67
C THR A 69 11.02 -16.19 10.28
N THR A 70 11.52 -16.43 9.06
CA THR A 70 12.59 -15.61 8.44
C THR A 70 12.04 -14.57 7.48
N GLY A 71 10.72 -14.55 7.28
CA GLY A 71 10.06 -13.68 6.32
C GLY A 71 9.65 -12.33 6.90
N VAL A 72 9.54 -11.35 6.01
CA VAL A 72 8.98 -10.03 6.28
C VAL A 72 7.92 -9.67 5.25
N ASP A 73 7.03 -8.76 5.62
CA ASP A 73 6.00 -8.19 4.75
C ASP A 73 6.57 -7.05 3.91
N ASN A 74 6.54 -7.26 2.60
CA ASN A 74 7.03 -6.36 1.58
C ASN A 74 5.86 -5.66 0.90
N TRP A 75 5.97 -4.36 0.70
CA TRP A 75 4.89 -3.51 0.24
C TRP A 75 5.33 -2.58 -0.88
N LYS A 76 4.42 -2.32 -1.81
CA LYS A 76 4.47 -1.19 -2.73
C LYS A 76 3.11 -0.52 -2.78
N VAL A 77 3.14 0.80 -2.85
CA VAL A 77 2.00 1.59 -3.31
C VAL A 77 2.41 2.20 -4.64
N HIS A 78 1.53 2.14 -5.62
CA HIS A 78 1.66 2.82 -6.90
C HIS A 78 0.42 3.68 -7.12
N GLY A 79 0.60 4.78 -7.85
CA GLY A 79 -0.48 5.73 -8.06
C GLY A 79 -0.26 6.58 -9.29
N SER A 80 -1.33 7.19 -9.79
CA SER A 80 -1.28 8.25 -10.79
C SER A 80 -2.29 9.31 -10.39
N LYS A 81 -1.87 10.59 -10.38
CA LYS A 81 -2.81 11.70 -10.23
C LYS A 81 -3.70 11.72 -11.47
N LEU A 82 -5.01 11.65 -11.30
CA LEU A 82 -5.94 11.77 -12.42
C LEU A 82 -6.11 13.25 -12.79
N VAL A 83 -5.96 13.56 -14.07
CA VAL A 83 -6.11 14.92 -14.61
C VAL A 83 -7.40 15.00 -15.42
N GLU A 84 -8.25 15.97 -15.11
CA GLU A 84 -9.46 16.23 -15.88
C GLU A 84 -9.08 16.82 -17.25
N TYR A 85 -9.36 16.07 -18.30
CA TYR A 85 -9.16 16.52 -19.68
C TYR A 85 -10.31 17.45 -20.09
N ALA A 86 -9.99 18.73 -20.26
CA ALA A 86 -10.97 19.77 -20.59
C ALA A 86 -11.16 20.02 -22.11
N GLY A 87 -10.55 19.23 -22.99
CA GLY A 87 -10.77 19.32 -24.44
C GLY A 87 -10.62 20.73 -25.03
N LYS A 88 -9.46 21.38 -24.88
CA LYS A 88 -9.29 22.80 -25.25
C LYS A 88 -8.88 23.06 -26.70
N ASP A 89 -8.64 22.05 -27.52
CA ASP A 89 -8.07 22.22 -28.86
C ASP A 89 -9.09 22.18 -30.02
N GLY A 90 -10.39 22.11 -29.71
CA GLY A 90 -11.46 22.07 -30.72
C GLY A 90 -11.45 20.81 -31.61
N LYS A 91 -10.50 19.89 -31.40
CA LYS A 91 -10.43 18.56 -32.04
C LYS A 91 -10.94 17.46 -31.10
N GLY A 92 -11.41 17.85 -29.92
CA GLY A 92 -11.89 16.96 -28.88
C GLY A 92 -13.12 16.15 -29.32
N ILE A 93 -13.12 14.87 -28.95
CA ILE A 93 -14.28 13.99 -29.01
C ILE A 93 -15.39 14.64 -28.17
N HIS A 94 -16.57 14.90 -28.75
CA HIS A 94 -17.75 15.28 -27.98
C HIS A 94 -18.11 14.12 -27.05
N MET A 95 -17.72 14.23 -25.77
CA MET A 95 -18.07 13.24 -24.75
C MET A 95 -19.00 13.88 -23.74
N ILE A 96 -20.07 13.16 -23.39
CA ILE A 96 -20.96 13.53 -22.29
C ILE A 96 -20.22 13.17 -20.98
N GLY A 97 -19.76 14.17 -20.23
CA GLY A 97 -19.17 14.00 -18.90
C GLY A 97 -17.69 14.38 -18.79
N LYS A 98 -17.10 14.10 -17.62
CA LYS A 98 -15.68 14.38 -17.32
C LYS A 98 -14.79 13.24 -17.78
N VAL A 99 -13.72 13.56 -18.48
CA VAL A 99 -12.70 12.59 -18.90
C VAL A 99 -11.50 12.75 -17.98
N TRP A 100 -11.07 11.67 -17.36
CA TRP A 100 -9.88 11.64 -16.52
C TRP A 100 -8.79 10.86 -17.24
N ILE A 101 -7.61 11.46 -17.37
CA ILE A 101 -6.43 10.80 -17.91
C ILE A 101 -5.43 10.53 -16.78
N ASP A 102 -4.73 9.40 -16.85
CA ASP A 102 -3.63 9.11 -15.94
C ASP A 102 -2.51 10.14 -16.16
N GLY A 103 -2.19 10.90 -15.11
CA GLY A 103 -1.04 11.78 -15.08
C GLY A 103 0.28 11.02 -14.91
N ILE A 104 1.33 11.75 -14.52
CA ILE A 104 2.63 11.15 -14.24
C ILE A 104 2.50 10.15 -13.07
N PRO A 105 3.03 8.92 -13.20
CA PRO A 105 2.97 7.93 -12.13
C PRO A 105 3.74 8.33 -10.87
N TYR A 106 3.30 7.81 -9.74
CA TYR A 106 3.87 7.91 -8.42
C TYR A 106 4.18 6.51 -7.86
N LYS A 107 5.18 6.43 -6.98
CA LYS A 107 5.53 5.19 -6.26
C LYS A 107 6.00 5.47 -4.83
N SER A 108 5.80 4.50 -3.95
CA SER A 108 6.32 4.55 -2.58
C SER A 108 7.80 4.25 -2.61
N TRP A 109 8.58 5.01 -1.85
CA TRP A 109 10.00 4.76 -1.72
C TRP A 109 10.28 3.43 -1.01
N HIS A 110 11.41 2.83 -1.35
CA HIS A 110 11.98 1.65 -0.73
C HIS A 110 13.46 1.92 -0.41
N GLY A 111 14.02 1.23 0.57
CA GLY A 111 15.42 1.37 0.96
C GLY A 111 16.41 1.27 -0.20
N LEU A 112 17.61 1.83 -0.02
CA LEU A 112 18.75 1.64 -0.92
C LEU A 112 19.00 0.12 -1.06
N LEU A 113 19.04 -0.39 -2.30
CA LEU A 113 19.15 -1.83 -2.64
C LEU A 113 17.92 -2.71 -2.35
N ALA A 114 16.86 -2.17 -1.77
CA ALA A 114 15.58 -2.88 -1.67
C ALA A 114 14.78 -2.72 -2.97
N LYS A 115 13.86 -3.65 -3.23
CA LYS A 115 12.83 -3.49 -4.29
C LYS A 115 11.46 -3.13 -3.72
N TRP A 116 11.31 -3.24 -2.40
CA TRP A 116 10.05 -3.15 -1.68
C TRP A 116 10.23 -2.39 -0.37
N LYS A 117 9.18 -1.71 0.07
CA LYS A 117 9.11 -1.14 1.41
C LYS A 117 8.79 -2.24 2.40
N LYS A 118 9.52 -2.34 3.52
CA LYS A 118 9.21 -3.29 4.59
C LYS A 118 8.29 -2.67 5.63
N HIS A 119 7.18 -3.32 5.96
CA HIS A 119 6.34 -2.96 7.12
C HIS A 119 5.79 -4.25 7.72
N THR A 120 6.49 -4.76 8.72
CA THR A 120 6.25 -6.08 9.30
C THR A 120 4.96 -6.09 10.12
N LEU A 121 4.06 -7.01 9.79
CA LEU A 121 2.88 -7.32 10.58
C LEU A 121 3.22 -8.36 11.65
N ARG A 122 2.54 -8.28 12.79
CA ARG A 122 2.81 -9.12 13.97
C ARG A 122 1.55 -9.82 14.46
N ALA A 123 1.69 -10.56 15.56
CA ALA A 123 0.61 -11.34 16.12
C ALA A 123 -0.59 -10.47 16.52
N GLU A 124 -0.33 -9.22 16.93
CA GLU A 124 -1.35 -8.26 17.34
C GLU A 124 -2.15 -7.68 16.15
N ASP A 125 -1.67 -7.86 14.92
CA ASP A 125 -2.37 -7.39 13.70
C ASP A 125 -3.35 -8.43 13.14
N ASP A 126 -3.44 -9.62 13.75
CA ASP A 126 -4.26 -10.71 13.26
C ASP A 126 -5.76 -10.40 13.35
N GLY A 127 -6.46 -10.52 12.23
CA GLY A 127 -7.85 -10.12 12.08
C GLY A 127 -8.09 -8.61 12.22
N GLN A 128 -7.04 -7.80 12.30
CA GLN A 128 -7.13 -6.35 12.44
C GLN A 128 -7.07 -5.65 11.09
N VAL A 129 -7.44 -4.37 11.09
CA VAL A 129 -7.29 -3.49 9.94
C VAL A 129 -5.94 -2.80 10.02
N THR A 130 -5.15 -2.96 8.95
CA THR A 130 -3.98 -2.10 8.68
C THR A 130 -4.38 -1.03 7.67
N THR A 131 -4.13 0.23 8.02
CA THR A 131 -4.47 1.39 7.20
C THR A 131 -3.22 1.91 6.49
N ILE A 132 -3.32 2.08 5.17
CA ILE A 132 -2.35 2.76 4.34
C ILE A 132 -2.88 4.15 4.03
N ARG A 133 -2.24 5.20 4.54
CA ARG A 133 -2.60 6.60 4.24
C ARG A 133 -1.62 7.19 3.23
N VAL A 134 -2.14 7.66 2.10
CA VAL A 134 -1.34 8.29 1.05
C VAL A 134 -1.50 9.80 1.12
N TYR A 135 -0.43 10.50 1.49
CA TYR A 135 -0.34 11.96 1.54
C TYR A 135 0.43 12.48 0.30
N PRO A 136 0.45 13.80 0.04
CA PRO A 136 1.12 14.34 -1.16
C PRO A 136 2.60 13.96 -1.30
N SER A 137 3.31 13.75 -0.18
CA SER A 137 4.76 13.50 -0.16
C SER A 137 5.17 12.23 0.59
N GLU A 138 4.22 11.49 1.18
CA GLU A 138 4.52 10.28 1.94
C GLU A 138 3.37 9.26 1.95
N VAL A 139 3.73 8.01 2.15
CA VAL A 139 2.80 6.91 2.46
C VAL A 139 3.07 6.45 3.88
N GLN A 140 2.01 6.31 4.66
CA GLN A 140 2.06 5.78 6.01
C GLN A 140 1.36 4.43 6.08
N PHE A 141 2.04 3.44 6.65
CA PHE A 141 1.48 2.14 6.98
C PHE A 141 1.23 2.12 8.49
N ILE A 142 -0.01 1.86 8.90
CA ILE A 142 -0.49 1.96 10.27
C ILE A 142 -1.18 0.65 10.63
N SER A 143 -0.55 -0.15 11.47
CA SER A 143 -1.07 -1.40 12.03
C SER A 143 -1.15 -1.29 13.56
N GLN A 144 -1.70 -2.30 14.25
CA GLN A 144 -1.69 -2.35 15.71
C GLN A 144 -0.25 -2.50 16.24
N SER A 145 0.58 -3.26 15.52
CA SER A 145 1.97 -3.51 15.90
C SER A 145 2.92 -2.34 15.63
N GLY A 146 2.51 -1.35 14.83
CA GLY A 146 3.26 -0.12 14.68
C GLY A 146 2.91 0.72 13.46
N ARG A 147 3.66 1.81 13.31
CA ARG A 147 3.55 2.74 12.18
C ARG A 147 4.87 2.86 11.48
N SER A 148 4.84 2.89 10.14
CA SER A 148 6.01 3.21 9.34
C SER A 148 5.66 4.20 8.24
N VAL A 149 6.60 5.08 7.90
CA VAL A 149 6.43 6.15 6.92
C VAL A 149 7.47 5.97 5.83
N THR A 150 7.10 6.26 4.58
CA THR A 150 8.02 6.26 3.44
C THR A 150 7.67 7.41 2.49
N PRO A 151 8.65 8.04 1.83
CA PRO A 151 8.35 9.04 0.82
C PRO A 151 7.41 8.53 -0.29
N TRP A 152 6.55 9.42 -0.76
CA TRP A 152 5.68 9.28 -1.93
C TRP A 152 6.08 10.33 -2.93
N TYR A 153 6.38 9.94 -4.16
CA TYR A 153 6.93 10.89 -5.13
C TYR A 153 6.58 10.49 -6.55
N ARG A 154 6.61 11.48 -7.45
CA ARG A 154 6.44 11.26 -8.89
C ARG A 154 7.67 10.58 -9.44
N ILE A 155 7.48 9.57 -10.28
CA ILE A 155 8.58 8.95 -11.02
C ILE A 155 9.28 10.03 -11.85
N GLY A 156 10.59 10.19 -11.65
CA GLY A 156 11.40 11.27 -12.25
C GLY A 156 11.81 12.37 -11.25
N GLU A 157 11.17 12.48 -10.09
CA GLU A 157 11.63 13.37 -9.00
C GLU A 157 12.73 12.73 -8.14
N ASP A 158 12.96 11.42 -8.29
CA ASP A 158 14.02 10.66 -7.60
C ASP A 158 15.41 10.88 -8.20
N VAL A 159 15.54 11.56 -9.35
CA VAL A 159 16.81 11.72 -10.09
C VAL A 159 17.92 12.44 -9.30
N GLY A 160 17.62 12.99 -8.11
CA GLY A 160 18.62 13.59 -7.21
C GLY A 160 18.64 13.05 -5.77
N LYS A 161 17.87 12.01 -5.44
CA LYS A 161 17.79 11.49 -4.06
C LYS A 161 18.61 10.19 -3.97
N ILE A 162 19.92 10.34 -3.78
CA ILE A 162 20.83 9.26 -3.35
C ILE A 162 20.92 9.29 -1.84
#